data_AF-A0A3B0RQM3-F1
#
_entry.id   AF-A0A3B0RQM3-F1
#
_cell.length_a   1.000
_cell.length_b   1.000
_cell.length_c   1.000
_cell.angle_alpha   90.00
_cell.angle_beta   90.00
_cell.angle_gamma   90.00
#
_symmetry.space_group_name_H-M   'P 1'
#
loop_
_entity.id
_entity.type
_entity.pdbx_description
1 polymer ?
#
loop_
_entity_poly.entity_id
_entity_poly.type
_entity_poly.pdbx_seq_one_letter_code
_entity_poly.pdbx_strand_id
1 'polypeptide(L)'
;MTVTLLGLSWDASSSYARGPALAPMIIRSVLFSDASSPYSLSGKSASDIISAYDFAALPATGDACRAAISERIAAAISAQTNPLSLGGDHSVTYPILRAIKAAHGP
;
A
#
# COMPACT_ATOMS: atom_id res chain seq x y z
N MET A 1 -11.10 12.79 5.33
CA MET A 1 -9.99 12.29 4.50
C MET A 1 -10.19 10.81 4.32
N THR A 2 -10.28 10.37 3.07
CA THR A 2 -10.38 8.94 2.73
C THR A 2 -9.00 8.40 2.34
N VAL A 3 -8.85 7.09 2.39
CA VAL A 3 -7.60 6.41 2.02
C VAL A 3 -7.83 5.46 0.84
N THR A 4 -6.84 5.39 -0.03
CA THR A 4 -6.71 4.27 -0.97
C THR A 4 -5.75 3.27 -0.34
N LEU A 5 -6.20 2.03 -0.12
CA LEU A 5 -5.37 0.96 0.44
C LEU A 5 -4.62 0.25 -0.69
N LEU A 6 -3.29 0.36 -0.70
CA LEU A 6 -2.44 -0.21 -1.74
C LEU A 6 -1.65 -1.43 -1.24
N GLY A 7 -1.82 -2.59 -1.86
CA GLY A 7 -0.98 -3.76 -1.61
C GLY A 7 0.22 -3.82 -2.54
N LEU A 8 1.43 -3.88 -1.97
CA LEU A 8 2.70 -3.89 -2.68
C LEU A 8 3.49 -5.18 -2.40
N SER A 9 3.09 -6.27 -3.04
CA SER A 9 3.67 -7.62 -2.87
C SER A 9 5.07 -7.77 -3.48
N TRP A 10 6.08 -7.15 -2.87
CA TRP A 10 7.49 -7.22 -3.30
C TRP A 10 8.42 -7.53 -2.13
N ASP A 11 9.23 -8.58 -2.23
CA ASP A 11 10.24 -8.92 -1.22
C ASP A 11 11.59 -9.36 -1.80
N ALA A 12 11.82 -9.10 -3.09
CA ALA A 12 13.04 -9.53 -3.76
C ALA A 12 14.28 -8.70 -3.35
N SER A 13 14.09 -7.63 -2.58
CA SER A 13 15.18 -6.81 -1.99
C SER A 13 15.47 -7.15 -0.54
N SER A 14 14.78 -8.14 0.04
CA SER A 14 15.11 -8.69 1.36
C SER A 14 16.52 -9.27 1.40
N SER A 15 17.27 -8.98 2.47
CA SER A 15 18.65 -9.41 2.66
C SER A 15 18.82 -10.74 3.40
N TYR A 16 17.78 -11.21 4.11
CA TYR A 16 17.82 -12.45 4.90
C TYR A 16 16.79 -13.47 4.41
N ALA A 17 15.49 -13.11 4.45
CA ALA A 17 14.41 -14.02 4.09
C ALA A 17 13.33 -13.33 3.25
N ARG A 18 12.70 -14.13 2.37
CA ARG A 18 11.48 -13.77 1.66
C ARG A 18 10.25 -14.24 2.43
N GLY A 19 9.10 -13.67 2.13
CA GLY A 19 7.86 -13.84 2.89
C GLY A 19 7.00 -12.58 2.92
N PRO A 20 7.57 -11.37 3.12
CA PRO A 20 6.77 -10.15 3.20
C PRO A 20 5.89 -9.88 1.97
N ALA A 21 6.23 -10.38 0.78
CA ALA A 21 5.38 -10.21 -0.41
C ALA A 21 3.97 -10.84 -0.25
N LEU A 22 3.80 -11.80 0.68
CA LEU A 22 2.51 -12.42 1.00
C LEU A 22 1.64 -11.53 1.92
N ALA A 23 2.25 -10.60 2.65
CA ALA A 23 1.58 -9.83 3.70
C ALA A 23 0.39 -9.00 3.21
N PRO A 24 0.44 -8.29 2.05
CA PRO A 24 -0.68 -7.45 1.64
C PRO A 24 -2.01 -8.20 1.51
N MET A 25 -1.99 -9.39 0.90
CA MET A 25 -3.20 -10.19 0.72
C MET A 25 -3.71 -10.77 2.04
N ILE A 26 -2.80 -11.20 2.92
CA ILE A 26 -3.16 -11.71 4.26
C ILE A 26 -3.79 -10.61 5.10
N ILE A 27 -3.16 -9.43 5.17
CA ILE A 27 -3.68 -8.27 5.91
C ILE A 27 -5.07 -7.89 5.39
N ARG A 28 -5.24 -7.83 4.07
CA ARG A 28 -6.55 -7.55 3.46
C ARG A 28 -7.60 -8.58 3.86
N SER A 29 -7.26 -9.87 3.92
CA SER A 29 -8.21 -10.93 4.28
C SER A 29 -8.67 -10.88 5.74
N VAL A 30 -7.86 -10.33 6.64
CA VAL A 30 -8.19 -10.27 8.07
C VAL A 30 -8.69 -8.89 8.53
N LEU A 31 -8.63 -7.88 7.66
CA LEU A 31 -8.98 -6.48 7.99
C LEU A 31 -10.43 -6.32 8.50
N PHE A 32 -11.35 -7.13 7.99
CA PHE A 32 -12.77 -7.14 8.39
C PHE A 32 -13.17 -8.50 8.96
N SER A 33 -12.27 -9.14 9.70
CA SER A 33 -12.59 -10.38 10.40
C SER A 33 -13.64 -10.15 11.48
N ASP A 34 -14.61 -11.06 11.60
CA ASP A 34 -15.64 -11.04 12.64
C ASP A 34 -15.07 -11.16 14.07
N ALA A 35 -13.83 -11.63 14.19
CA ALA A 35 -13.10 -11.64 15.46
C ALA A 35 -12.64 -10.24 15.91
N SER A 36 -12.86 -9.21 15.08
CA SER A 36 -12.41 -7.84 15.32
C SER A 36 -13.53 -6.82 15.04
N SER A 37 -13.45 -5.69 15.72
CA SER A 37 -14.30 -4.54 15.40
C SER A 37 -13.75 -3.81 14.17
N PRO A 38 -14.61 -3.31 13.25
CA PRO A 38 -14.17 -2.51 12.12
C PRO A 38 -13.78 -1.07 12.52
N TYR A 39 -13.87 -0.73 13.81
CA TYR A 39 -13.59 0.61 14.32
C TYR A 39 -12.15 0.72 14.85
N SER A 40 -11.49 1.82 14.50
CA SER A 40 -10.24 2.24 15.13
C SER A 40 -10.44 2.64 16.60
N LEU A 41 -9.35 2.77 17.36
CA LEU A 41 -9.37 3.24 18.76
C LEU A 41 -9.97 4.65 18.92
N SER A 42 -10.00 5.45 17.86
CA SER A 42 -10.64 6.77 17.85
C SER A 42 -12.13 6.74 17.48
N GLY A 43 -12.72 5.55 17.35
CA GLY A 43 -14.13 5.36 17.02
C GLY A 43 -14.47 5.55 15.54
N LYS A 44 -13.49 5.64 14.64
CA LYS A 44 -13.75 5.75 13.20
C LYS A 44 -13.82 4.38 12.54
N SER A 45 -14.86 4.14 11.73
CA SER A 45 -15.05 2.93 10.92
C SER A 45 -14.03 2.87 9.78
N ALA A 46 -13.33 1.75 9.64
CA ALA A 46 -12.42 1.50 8.53
C ALA A 46 -13.17 1.48 7.18
N SER A 47 -14.39 0.95 7.15
CA SER A 47 -15.25 0.92 5.96
C SER A 47 -15.64 2.30 5.45
N ASP A 48 -15.72 3.29 6.35
CA ASP A 48 -16.11 4.66 5.99
C ASP A 48 -14.91 5.47 5.48
N ILE A 49 -13.69 5.07 5.88
CA ILE A 49 -12.45 5.77 5.53
C ILE A 49 -11.81 5.20 4.26
N ILE A 50 -11.84 3.88 4.07
CA ILE A 50 -11.23 3.23 2.90
C ILE A 50 -12.15 3.41 1.69
N SER A 51 -11.75 4.28 0.76
CA SER A 51 -12.54 4.59 -0.44
C SER A 51 -12.18 3.74 -1.65
N ALA A 52 -10.97 3.14 -1.68
CA ALA A 52 -10.51 2.32 -2.78
C ALA A 52 -9.47 1.28 -2.35
N TYR A 53 -9.35 0.21 -3.13
CA TYR A 53 -8.36 -0.85 -2.95
C TYR A 53 -7.57 -1.02 -4.25
N ASP A 54 -6.25 -1.00 -4.15
CA ASP A 54 -5.36 -1.32 -5.27
C ASP A 54 -4.39 -2.42 -4.83
N PHE A 55 -4.63 -3.64 -5.29
CA PHE A 55 -3.79 -4.81 -5.01
C PHE A 55 -3.30 -5.44 -6.33
N ALA A 56 -3.10 -4.61 -7.36
CA ALA A 56 -2.59 -5.08 -8.64
C ALA A 56 -1.22 -5.75 -8.49
N ALA A 57 -1.01 -6.81 -9.27
CA ALA A 57 0.26 -7.53 -9.29
C ALA A 57 1.41 -6.60 -9.71
N LEU A 58 2.56 -6.75 -9.06
CA LEU A 58 3.74 -5.98 -9.38
C LEU A 58 4.58 -6.69 -10.46
N PRO A 59 5.25 -5.93 -11.35
CA PRO A 59 6.22 -6.49 -12.29
C PRO A 59 7.36 -7.25 -11.60
N ALA A 60 7.92 -8.25 -12.29
CA ALA A 60 8.95 -9.12 -11.73
C ALA A 60 10.34 -8.45 -11.59
N THR A 61 10.62 -7.40 -12.37
CA THR A 61 11.93 -6.72 -12.33
C THR A 61 11.89 -5.52 -11.37
N GLY A 62 13.02 -5.26 -10.70
CA GLY A 62 13.09 -4.21 -9.68
C GLY A 62 12.78 -2.81 -10.20
N ASP A 63 13.26 -2.44 -11.39
CA ASP A 63 12.99 -1.12 -11.99
C ASP A 63 11.52 -0.95 -12.37
N ALA A 64 10.94 -1.95 -13.06
CA ALA A 64 9.53 -1.90 -13.43
C ALA A 64 8.61 -1.93 -12.20
N CYS A 65 8.97 -2.71 -11.18
CA CYS A 65 8.26 -2.73 -9.90
C CYS A 65 8.27 -1.34 -9.24
N ARG A 66 9.44 -0.71 -9.12
CA ARG A 66 9.55 0.65 -8.57
C ARG A 66 8.72 1.66 -9.35
N ALA A 67 8.77 1.61 -10.69
CA ALA A 67 7.99 2.50 -11.54
C ALA A 67 6.47 2.31 -11.32
N ALA A 68 6.00 1.06 -11.31
CA ALA A 68 4.59 0.73 -11.07
C ALA A 68 4.13 1.18 -9.67
N ILE A 69 4.96 1.03 -8.63
CA ILE A 69 4.64 1.52 -7.28
C ILE A 69 4.47 3.05 -7.31
N SER A 70 5.42 3.78 -7.90
CA SER A 70 5.33 5.24 -7.98
C SER A 70 4.09 5.71 -8.74
N GLU A 71 3.75 5.06 -9.85
CA GLU A 71 2.55 5.38 -10.64
C GLU A 71 1.25 5.17 -9.84
N ARG A 72 1.14 4.03 -9.14
CA ARG A 72 -0.04 3.71 -8.31
C ARG A 72 -0.23 4.71 -7.17
N ILE A 73 0.87 5.13 -6.53
CA ILE A 73 0.84 6.17 -5.50
C ILE A 73 0.42 7.52 -6.09
N ALA A 74 0.96 7.90 -7.25
CA ALA A 74 0.57 9.14 -7.93
C ALA A 74 -0.91 9.12 -8.34
N ALA A 75 -1.45 7.97 -8.75
CA ALA A 75 -2.86 7.81 -9.07
C ALA A 75 -3.76 8.03 -7.84
N ALA A 76 -3.41 7.45 -6.68
CA ALA A 76 -4.14 7.65 -5.44
C ALA A 76 -4.17 9.14 -5.01
N ILE A 77 -3.02 9.82 -5.11
CA ILE A 77 -2.91 11.26 -4.80
C ILE A 77 -3.72 12.10 -5.79
N SER A 78 -3.63 11.79 -7.09
CA SER A 78 -4.39 12.49 -8.14
C SER A 78 -5.90 12.35 -7.94
N ALA A 79 -6.35 11.20 -7.42
CA ALA A 79 -7.73 10.96 -7.00
C ALA A 79 -8.13 11.67 -5.69
N GLN A 80 -7.28 12.54 -5.13
CA GLN A 80 -7.50 13.26 -3.87
C GLN A 80 -7.72 12.32 -2.66
N THR A 81 -7.10 11.14 -2.70
CA THR A 81 -7.10 10.19 -1.58
C THR A 81 -5.70 10.07 -0.98
N ASN A 82 -5.63 9.72 0.30
CA ASN A 82 -4.33 9.45 0.93
C ASN A 82 -3.90 8.01 0.66
N PRO A 83 -2.73 7.76 0.05
CA PRO A 83 -2.23 6.41 -0.12
C PRO A 83 -1.85 5.79 1.23
N LEU A 84 -2.42 4.63 1.54
CA LEU A 84 -2.04 3.79 2.66
C LEU A 84 -1.48 2.47 2.12
N SER A 85 -0.17 2.30 2.19
CA SER A 85 0.51 1.16 1.56
C SER A 85 0.75 0.00 2.55
N LEU A 86 0.30 -1.19 2.16
CA LEU A 86 0.68 -2.47 2.75
C LEU A 86 1.86 -3.00 1.94
N GLY A 87 3.04 -2.92 2.52
CA GLY A 87 4.29 -3.30 1.86
C GLY A 87 4.51 -4.81 1.80
N GLY A 88 5.55 -5.17 1.05
CA GLY A 88 6.32 -6.38 1.29
C GLY A 88 7.57 -6.00 2.10
N ASP A 89 8.75 -6.16 1.52
CA ASP A 89 9.99 -5.67 2.13
C ASP A 89 10.05 -4.13 2.15
N HIS A 90 11.00 -3.59 2.91
CA HIS A 90 11.08 -2.14 3.13
C HIS A 90 11.58 -1.35 1.90
N SER A 91 12.03 -2.02 0.84
CA SER A 91 12.51 -1.34 -0.38
C SER A 91 11.39 -0.61 -1.13
N VAL A 92 10.13 -1.02 -0.93
CA VAL A 92 8.96 -0.35 -1.53
C VAL A 92 8.78 1.09 -1.02
N THR A 93 9.34 1.45 0.12
CA THR A 93 9.27 2.81 0.67
C THR A 93 9.91 3.85 -0.26
N TYR A 94 11.01 3.50 -0.94
CA TYR A 94 11.70 4.42 -1.84
C TYR A 94 10.82 4.93 -2.99
N PRO A 95 10.21 4.07 -3.85
CA PRO A 95 9.33 4.54 -4.91
C PRO A 95 8.05 5.23 -4.40
N ILE A 96 7.55 4.88 -3.20
CA ILE A 96 6.42 5.59 -2.56
C ILE A 96 6.82 7.04 -2.27
N LEU A 97 7.91 7.26 -1.54
CA LEU A 97 8.35 8.61 -1.16
C LEU A 97 8.73 9.44 -2.39
N ARG A 98 9.29 8.81 -3.43
CA ARG A 98 9.58 9.47 -4.71
C ARG A 98 8.32 10.05 -5.35
N ALA A 99 7.22 9.30 -5.36
CA ALA A 99 5.94 9.76 -5.89
C ALA A 99 5.30 10.86 -5.03
N ILE A 100 5.35 10.71 -3.70
CA ILE A 100 4.85 11.73 -2.76
C ILE A 100 5.62 13.05 -2.96
N LYS A 101 6.95 13.00 -3.03
CA LYS A 101 7.79 14.17 -3.31
C LYS A 101 7.44 14.83 -4.64
N ALA A 102 7.20 14.04 -5.69
CA ALA A 102 6.83 14.57 -6.99
C ALA A 102 5.48 15.30 -6.97
N ALA A 103 4.53 14.84 -6.15
CA ALA A 103 3.20 15.45 -6.04
C ALA A 103 3.15 16.69 -5.14
N HIS A 104 3.95 16.72 -4.06
CA HIS A 104 3.84 17.76 -3.03
C HIS A 104 5.01 18.74 -2.99
N GLY A 105 6.11 18.47 -3.71
CA GLY A 105 7.31 19.31 -3.65
C GLY A 105 8.19 19.01 -2.42
N PRO A 106 9.21 19.85 -2.16
CA PRO A 106 10.08 19.76 -0.98
C PRO A 106 9.38 20.12 0.32
#